data_AF-A0A5E5PUD2-F1
#
_entry.id   AF-A0A5E5PUD2-F1
#
_cell.length_a   1.000
_cell.length_b   1.000
_cell.length_c   1.000
_cell.angle_alpha   90.00
_cell.angle_beta   90.00
_cell.angle_gamma   90.00
#
_symmetry.space_group_name_H-M   'P 1'
#
loop_
_entity.id
_entity.type
_entity.pdbx_description
1 polymer ?
#
loop_
_entity_poly.entity_id
_entity_poly.type
_entity_poly.pdbx_seq_one_letter_code
_entity_poly.pdbx_strand_id
1 'polypeptide(L)' 'CIERFWRSAKCERIYLNEYHSISELITDVDDYIEFYNHRRFHETLAYKKPMDVYQESIKLNQEKAKAS' A
#
# COMPACT_ATOMS: atom_id res chain seq x y z
N CYS A 1 -2.20 -7.69 4.76
CA CYS A 1 -3.66 -7.71 4.63
C CYS A 1 -4.21 -6.28 4.72
N ILE A 2 -5.43 -6.06 4.23
CA ILE A 2 -6.08 -4.75 4.14
C ILE A 2 -6.33 -4.12 5.52
N GLU A 3 -6.53 -4.93 6.55
CA GLU A 3 -6.72 -4.49 7.93
C GLU A 3 -5.45 -3.86 8.50
N ARG A 4 -4.27 -4.42 8.19
CA ARG A 4 -2.99 -3.86 8.64
C ARG A 4 -2.71 -2.52 7.97
N PHE A 5 -3.07 -2.38 6.70
CA PHE A 5 -2.98 -1.11 5.98
C PHE A 5 -3.82 -0.04 6.70
N TRP A 6 -5.12 -0.29 6.89
CA TRP A 6 -6.02 0.69 7.51
C TRP A 6 -5.69 0.98 8.98
N ARG A 7 -5.20 0.00 9.73
CA ARG A 7 -4.70 0.25 11.09
C ARG A 7 -3.55 1.26 11.08
N SER A 8 -2.60 1.07 10.17
CA SER A 8 -1.42 1.94 10.07
C SER A 8 -1.81 3.33 9.56
N ALA A 9 -2.62 3.43 8.50
CA ALA A 9 -3.09 4.70 7.94
C ALA A 9 -3.83 5.55 8.99
N LYS A 10 -4.71 4.93 9.79
CA LYS A 10 -5.42 5.64 10.84
C LYS A 10 -4.50 6.15 11.94
N CYS A 11 -3.59 5.30 12.45
CA CYS A 11 -2.70 5.68 13.55
C CYS A 11 -1.59 6.64 13.14
N GLU A 12 -1.07 6.53 11.92
CA GLU A 12 0.11 7.29 11.47
C GLU A 12 -0.27 8.61 10.79
N ARG A 13 -1.52 8.75 10.30
CA ARG A 13 -2.00 9.94 9.59
C ARG A 13 -3.28 10.47 10.21
N ILE A 14 -4.39 9.72 10.04
CA ILE A 14 -5.74 10.27 10.25
C ILE A 14 -5.99 10.72 11.69
N TYR A 15 -5.54 9.95 12.69
CA TYR A 15 -5.74 10.28 14.11
C TYR A 15 -4.77 11.33 14.65
N LEU A 16 -3.69 11.65 13.91
CA LEU A 16 -2.66 12.59 14.33
C LEU A 16 -2.80 13.95 13.65
N ASN A 17 -3.64 14.06 12.62
CA ASN A 17 -3.81 15.26 11.82
C ASN A 17 -5.22 15.82 11.94
N GLU A 18 -5.33 17.14 11.95
CA GLU A 18 -6.58 17.86 11.73
C GLU A 18 -6.65 18.30 10.26
N TYR A 19 -7.76 18.00 9.60
CA TYR A 19 -7.97 18.34 8.19
C TYR A 19 -9.00 19.48 8.10
N HIS A 20 -8.64 20.54 7.37
CA HIS A 20 -9.48 21.72 7.19
C HIS A 20 -10.50 21.53 6.06
N SER A 21 -10.28 20.52 5.21
CA SER A 21 -11.21 20.17 4.13
C SER A 21 -11.16 18.68 3.80
N ILE A 22 -12.22 18.19 3.17
CA ILE A 22 -12.26 16.82 2.63
C ILE A 22 -11.18 16.62 1.56
N SER A 23 -10.90 17.66 0.75
CA SER A 23 -9.88 17.59 -0.30
C SER A 23 -8.47 17.33 0.27
N GLU A 24 -8.17 17.94 1.41
CA GLU A 24 -6.90 17.73 2.13
C GLU A 24 -6.78 16.29 2.63
N LEU A 25 -7.84 15.77 3.26
CA LEU A 25 -7.88 14.38 3.72
C LEU A 25 -7.69 13.38 2.55
N ILE A 26 -8.35 13.61 1.42
CA ILE A 26 -8.22 12.75 0.24
C ILE A 26 -6.78 12.74 -0.26
N THR A 27 -6.17 13.93 -0.41
CA THR A 27 -4.78 14.07 -0.86
C THR A 27 -3.82 13.35 0.09
N ASP A 28 -4.01 13.53 1.40
CA ASP A 28 -3.16 12.90 2.41
C ASP A 28 -3.26 11.37 2.41
N VAL A 29 -4.46 10.83 2.17
CA VAL A 29 -4.69 9.39 2.04
C VAL A 29 -4.07 8.84 0.76
N ASP A 30 -4.18 9.54 -0.36
CA ASP A 30 -3.56 9.15 -1.64
C ASP A 30 -2.03 9.10 -1.51
N ASP A 31 -1.43 10.12 -0.89
CA ASP A 31 0.00 10.17 -0.59
C ASP A 31 0.44 9.00 0.30
N TYR A 32 -0.37 8.68 1.32
CA TYR A 32 -0.07 7.56 2.21
C TYR A 32 -0.19 6.20 1.51
N ILE A 33 -1.16 6.03 0.59
CA ILE A 33 -1.29 4.82 -0.24
C ILE A 33 -0.05 4.65 -1.13
N GLU A 34 0.42 5.72 -1.78
CA GLU A 34 1.64 5.68 -2.60
C GLU A 34 2.84 5.25 -1.76
N PHE A 35 3.05 5.94 -0.63
CA PHE A 35 4.12 5.62 0.31
C PHE A 35 4.06 4.16 0.78
N TYR A 36 2.90 3.69 1.23
CA TYR A 36 2.73 2.34 1.76
C TYR A 36 3.03 1.29 0.68
N ASN A 37 2.56 1.50 -0.56
CA ASN A 37 2.70 0.53 -1.63
C ASN A 37 4.09 0.51 -2.28
N HIS A 38 4.75 1.67 -2.40
CA HIS A 38 5.96 1.83 -3.22
C HIS A 38 7.22 2.17 -2.43
N ARG A 39 7.11 2.47 -1.14
CA ARG A 39 8.26 2.90 -0.32
C ARG A 39 8.39 2.10 0.98
N ARG A 40 7.28 1.71 1.62
CA ARG A 40 7.32 0.99 2.89
C ARG A 40 7.71 -0.48 2.71
N PHE A 41 8.73 -0.91 3.45
CA PHE A 41 9.11 -2.31 3.55
C PHE A 41 8.27 -3.03 4.62
N HIS A 42 7.88 -4.27 4.33
CA HIS A 42 7.10 -5.09 5.25
C HIS A 42 7.84 -6.38 5.60
N GLU A 43 8.08 -6.62 6.89
CA GLU A 43 8.71 -7.85 7.39
C GLU A 43 7.96 -9.11 6.92
N THR A 44 6.62 -9.09 6.95
CA THR A 44 5.80 -10.22 6.47
C THR A 44 5.88 -10.44 4.96
N LEU A 45 6.48 -9.51 4.21
CA LEU A 45 6.77 -9.63 2.79
C LEU A 45 8.27 -9.85 2.55
N ALA A 46 8.99 -10.44 3.53
CA ALA A 46 10.45 -10.62 3.48
C ALA A 46 11.20 -9.31 3.21
N TYR A 47 10.76 -8.22 3.83
CA TYR A 47 11.27 -6.86 3.62
C TYR A 47 11.20 -6.41 2.15
N LYS A 48 10.20 -6.85 1.39
CA LYS A 48 9.80 -6.26 0.11
C LYS A 48 8.69 -5.22 0.30
N LYS A 49 8.48 -4.41 -0.73
CA LYS A 49 7.37 -3.46 -0.82
C LYS A 49 6.11 -4.16 -1.34
N PRO A 50 4.90 -3.73 -0.95
CA PRO A 50 3.67 -4.38 -1.39
C PRO A 50 3.52 -4.40 -2.92
N MET A 51 3.89 -3.30 -3.60
CA MET A 51 3.77 -3.24 -5.06
C MET A 51 4.77 -4.17 -5.76
N ASP A 52 5.98 -4.35 -5.23
CA ASP A 52 6.96 -5.28 -5.81
C ASP A 52 6.43 -6.72 -5.80
N VAL A 53 5.84 -7.14 -4.68
CA VAL A 53 5.23 -8.47 -4.52
C VAL A 53 4.04 -8.63 -5.46
N TYR A 54 3.18 -7.60 -5.57
CA TYR A 54 2.06 -7.62 -6.50
C TYR A 54 2.55 -7.78 -7.94
N GLN A 55 3.52 -6.97 -8.37
CA GLN A 55 4.06 -7.01 -9.73
C GLN A 55 4.74 -8.34 -10.06
N GLU A 56 5.45 -8.95 -9.10
CA GLU A 56 6.02 -10.30 -9.21
C GLU A 56 4.91 -11.34 -9.43
N SER A 57 3.82 -11.27 -8.65
CA SER A 57 2.70 -12.21 -8.79
C SER A 57 1.98 -12.10 -10.15
N ILE A 58 1.84 -10.88 -10.69
CA ILE A 58 1.26 -10.65 -12.02
C ILE A 58 2.15 -11.30 -13.11
N LYS A 59 3.47 -11.12 -13.03
CA LYS A 59 4.41 -11.72 -13.99
C LYS A 59 4.31 -13.25 -13.97
N LEU A 60 4.35 -13.85 -12.78
CA LEU A 60 4.21 -15.30 -12.61
C LEU A 60 2.91 -15.84 -13.19
N ASN A 61 1.80 -15.12 -13.01
CA ASN A 61 0.50 -15.52 -13.57
C ASN A 61 0.49 -15.42 -15.11
N GLN A 62 1.12 -14.40 -15.68
CA GLN A 62 1.26 -14.27 -17.14
C GLN A 62 2.13 -15.39 -17.74
N GLU A 63 3.21 -15.77 -17.06
CA GLU A 63 4.08 -16.87 -17.48
C GLU A 63 3.33 -18.22 -17.45
N LYS A 64 2.58 -18.48 -16.37
CA LYS A 64 1.71 -19.66 -16.28
C LYS A 64 0.67 -19.72 -17.39
N ALA A 65 0.04 -18.60 -17.71
CA ALA A 65 -0.96 -18.54 -18.79
C ALA A 65 -0.35 -18.79 -20.18
N LYS A 66 0.93 -18.44 -20.41
CA LYS A 66 1.64 -18.72 -21.66
C LYS A 66 2.13 -20.17 -21.79
N ALA A 67 2.30 -20.86 -20.66
CA ALA A 67 2.76 -22.24 -20.60
C ALA A 67 1.62 -23.27 -20.63
N SER A 68 0.35 -22.80 -20.58
CA SER A 68 -0.87 -23.61 -20.72
C SER A 68 -1.46 -23.46 -22.12
#